data_AF-A0A7S1S017-F1
#
_entry.id   AF-A0A7S1S017-F1
#
_cell.length_a   1.000
_cell.length_b   1.000
_cell.length_c   1.000
_cell.angle_alpha   90.00
_cell.angle_beta   90.00
_cell.angle_gamma   90.00
#
_symmetry.space_group_name_H-M   'P 1'
#
loop_
_entity.id
_entity.type
_entity.pdbx_description
1 polymer ?
#
loop_
_entity_poly.entity_id
_entity_poly.type
_entity_poly.pdbx_seq_one_letter_code
_entity_poly.pdbx_strand_id
1 'polypeptide(L)'
;ATPLPACFCTRICCLPLRKMAPTEPAQEAETKGAEGGKLQKPKKALSAYWIFTSKVREEVSKEIKDKNGGKAGLGDIAKATTARWAALSEGDKKEFEDKAAQDKQRYAEEFKAYQEESDPAGTLRTKYAHLIPKKPMTPYFAFSQDAAQREKATAALKEAGTEAGMKQLTAKLAEMWKAISAEEKAPYEEKHKQEQAEFLQKQKEWQATPEFAEIEAAAKKQAEQQKEEGGEEAAASPPKAAKRGRPAAAAKARAEEAKGGEQPSPASTAKRPRKTTSTKEEPQVAIEAEVLMEASKAGLEGMLRNLAARPEVVAAGKTSRDIFKALQASGGLVNPAKRALIG
;
A
#
# COMPACT_ATOMS: atom_id res chain seq x y z
N ALA A 1 -90.61 30.93 -38.47
CA ALA A 1 -90.67 29.70 -37.65
C ALA A 1 -89.42 28.86 -37.93
N THR A 2 -88.96 28.10 -36.94
CA THR A 2 -88.00 26.98 -37.09
C THR A 2 -88.70 25.80 -37.80
N PRO A 3 -87.99 24.91 -38.54
CA PRO A 3 -87.08 23.94 -37.93
C PRO A 3 -85.78 23.59 -38.70
N LEU A 4 -84.92 22.84 -38.00
CA LEU A 4 -83.79 22.02 -38.48
C LEU A 4 -84.34 20.60 -38.90
N PRO A 5 -83.56 19.55 -39.32
CA PRO A 5 -82.10 19.38 -39.21
C PRO A 5 -81.33 18.61 -40.33
N ALA A 6 -80.00 18.58 -40.16
CA ALA A 6 -79.03 17.47 -40.39
C ALA A 6 -78.86 16.75 -41.76
N CYS A 7 -77.62 16.83 -42.27
CA CYS A 7 -76.78 15.73 -42.79
C CYS A 7 -75.31 16.22 -42.80
N PHE A 8 -74.40 15.74 -41.94
CA PHE A 8 -73.58 14.51 -42.01
C PHE A 8 -72.48 14.47 -43.10
N CYS A 9 -71.23 14.21 -42.67
CA CYS A 9 -70.00 13.99 -43.45
C CYS A 9 -69.45 15.21 -44.26
N THR A 10 -68.15 15.40 -44.49
CA THR A 10 -66.97 14.58 -44.11
C THR A 10 -65.70 15.40 -43.79
N ARG A 11 -65.01 14.97 -42.73
CA ARG A 11 -63.57 15.07 -42.40
C ARG A 11 -62.59 15.35 -43.57
N ILE A 12 -61.80 16.44 -43.47
CA ILE A 12 -60.38 16.64 -43.92
C ILE A 12 -60.01 18.10 -43.55
N CYS A 13 -59.21 18.38 -42.52
CA CYS A 13 -57.75 18.23 -42.33
C CYS A 13 -56.98 19.54 -42.59
N CYS A 14 -56.78 20.34 -41.54
CA CYS A 14 -55.69 21.32 -41.43
C CYS A 14 -55.53 21.75 -39.95
N LEU A 15 -54.46 21.31 -39.30
CA LEU A 15 -54.01 21.80 -37.99
C LEU A 15 -52.54 22.25 -38.14
N PRO A 16 -52.13 23.41 -37.60
CA PRO A 16 -50.83 24.01 -37.91
C PRO A 16 -49.67 23.33 -37.19
N LEU A 17 -48.46 23.49 -37.76
CA LEU A 17 -47.22 22.96 -37.19
C LEU A 17 -46.96 23.52 -35.78
N ARG A 18 -46.97 22.65 -34.76
CA ARG A 18 -46.42 22.97 -33.44
C ARG A 18 -44.99 22.44 -33.35
N LYS A 19 -44.00 23.34 -33.44
CA LYS A 19 -42.58 22.98 -33.24
C LYS A 19 -42.41 22.34 -31.86
N MET A 20 -41.96 21.09 -31.82
CA MET A 20 -41.50 20.45 -30.59
C MET A 20 -40.01 20.74 -30.42
N ALA A 21 -39.66 21.39 -29.31
CA ALA A 21 -38.26 21.49 -28.89
C ALA A 21 -37.84 20.16 -28.25
N PRO A 22 -36.58 19.71 -28.41
CA PRO A 22 -36.08 18.53 -27.71
C PRO A 22 -35.95 18.83 -26.22
N THR A 23 -36.78 18.21 -25.39
CA THR A 23 -36.62 18.23 -23.93
C THR A 23 -35.59 17.20 -23.53
N GLU A 24 -34.34 17.61 -23.33
CA GLU A 24 -33.34 16.78 -22.66
C GLU A 24 -33.78 16.49 -21.21
N PRO A 25 -33.81 15.22 -20.77
CA PRO A 25 -33.88 14.91 -19.35
C PRO A 25 -32.48 15.12 -18.75
N ALA A 26 -32.22 16.32 -18.25
CA ALA A 26 -31.05 16.63 -17.43
C ALA A 26 -31.11 15.81 -16.12
N GLN A 27 -30.61 14.58 -16.17
CA GLN A 27 -30.39 13.76 -14.98
C GLN A 27 -29.11 14.23 -14.28
N GLU A 28 -29.24 15.32 -13.53
CA GLU A 28 -28.28 15.70 -12.50
C GLU A 28 -28.19 14.55 -11.49
N ALA A 29 -27.13 13.76 -11.60
CA ALA A 29 -26.88 12.62 -10.74
C ALA A 29 -26.34 13.11 -9.39
N GLU A 30 -27.21 13.69 -8.56
CA GLU A 30 -26.89 14.09 -7.20
C GLU A 30 -26.23 12.92 -6.45
N THR A 31 -24.93 13.05 -6.22
CA THR A 31 -24.12 12.10 -5.47
C THR A 31 -24.44 12.22 -3.99
N LYS A 32 -25.59 11.68 -3.57
CA LYS A 32 -26.03 11.64 -2.17
C LYS A 32 -24.88 11.23 -1.26
N GLY A 33 -24.37 12.20 -0.50
CA GLY A 33 -23.34 11.98 0.51
C GLY A 33 -23.88 11.01 1.55
N ALA A 34 -23.30 9.81 1.61
CA ALA A 34 -23.56 8.90 2.70
C ALA A 34 -22.76 9.39 3.93
N GLU A 35 -23.47 9.88 4.94
CA GLU A 35 -22.89 10.27 6.22
C GLU A 35 -22.06 9.13 6.84
N GLY A 36 -21.02 9.53 7.58
CA GLY A 36 -20.06 8.64 8.21
C GLY A 36 -18.66 9.20 8.06
N GLY A 37 -18.05 9.61 9.18
CA GLY A 37 -16.75 10.27 9.25
C GLY A 37 -15.59 9.34 8.84
N LYS A 38 -15.41 9.18 7.52
CA LYS A 38 -14.23 8.60 6.88
C LYS A 38 -14.07 9.31 5.54
N LEU A 39 -12.87 9.79 5.23
CA LEU A 39 -12.63 10.44 3.94
C LEU A 39 -12.87 9.42 2.80
N GLN A 40 -13.93 9.60 2.02
CA GLN A 40 -14.32 8.61 1.02
C GLN A 40 -13.48 8.77 -0.24
N LYS A 41 -12.60 7.79 -0.50
CA LYS A 41 -11.81 7.73 -1.72
C LYS A 41 -12.71 7.81 -2.97
N PRO A 42 -12.51 8.80 -3.86
CA PRO A 42 -13.31 8.97 -5.07
C PRO A 42 -13.44 7.69 -5.89
N LYS A 43 -14.64 7.47 -6.42
CA LYS A 43 -14.94 6.31 -7.28
C LYS A 43 -14.21 6.51 -8.60
N LYS A 44 -13.41 5.51 -9.00
CA LYS A 44 -12.61 5.54 -10.24
C LYS A 44 -13.45 5.98 -11.44
N ALA A 45 -12.84 6.80 -12.29
CA ALA A 45 -13.43 7.26 -13.55
C ALA A 45 -14.09 6.12 -14.35
N LEU A 46 -15.32 6.37 -14.81
CA LEU A 46 -16.09 5.44 -15.63
C LEU A 46 -15.62 5.51 -17.09
N SER A 47 -15.33 4.34 -17.68
CA SER A 47 -15.12 4.22 -19.13
C SER A 47 -16.44 4.43 -19.89
N ALA A 48 -16.37 4.83 -21.16
CA ALA A 48 -17.51 5.01 -22.05
C ALA A 48 -18.49 3.83 -22.02
N TYR A 49 -17.96 2.60 -22.00
CA TYR A 49 -18.75 1.37 -21.85
C TYR A 49 -19.47 1.25 -20.50
N TRP A 50 -18.89 1.73 -19.41
CA TRP A 50 -19.53 1.73 -18.08
C TRP A 50 -20.63 2.80 -17.98
N ILE A 51 -20.46 3.95 -18.64
CA ILE A 51 -21.49 5.00 -18.75
C ILE A 51 -22.67 4.49 -19.61
N PHE A 52 -22.36 3.92 -20.78
CA PHE A 52 -23.34 3.29 -21.67
C PHE A 52 -24.11 2.16 -21.00
N THR A 53 -23.40 1.18 -20.40
CA THR A 53 -24.05 0.06 -19.70
C THR A 53 -24.92 0.54 -18.55
N SER A 54 -24.56 1.62 -17.85
CA SER A 54 -25.40 2.16 -16.76
C SER A 54 -26.78 2.62 -17.25
N LYS A 55 -26.87 3.24 -18.44
CA LYS A 55 -28.16 3.59 -19.07
C LYS A 55 -28.87 2.36 -19.63
N VAL A 56 -28.21 1.65 -20.54
CA VAL A 56 -28.84 0.58 -21.35
C VAL A 56 -29.16 -0.67 -20.53
N ARG A 57 -28.49 -0.91 -19.40
CA ARG A 57 -28.81 -2.02 -18.48
C ARG A 57 -30.24 -1.94 -17.95
N GLU A 58 -30.80 -0.75 -17.74
CA GLU A 58 -32.19 -0.64 -17.29
C GLU A 58 -33.18 -1.05 -18.38
N GLU A 59 -32.98 -0.57 -19.60
CA GLU A 59 -33.81 -0.90 -20.78
C GLU A 59 -33.74 -2.40 -21.09
N VAL A 60 -32.52 -2.93 -21.18
CA VAL A 60 -32.27 -4.37 -21.42
C VAL A 60 -32.82 -5.22 -20.28
N SER A 61 -32.74 -4.78 -19.02
CA SER A 61 -33.33 -5.48 -17.88
C SER A 61 -34.86 -5.51 -17.97
N LYS A 62 -35.51 -4.40 -18.34
CA LYS A 62 -36.97 -4.32 -18.58
C LYS A 62 -37.36 -5.28 -19.72
N GLU A 63 -36.75 -5.14 -20.90
CA GLU A 63 -37.02 -6.01 -22.06
C GLU A 63 -36.82 -7.50 -21.78
N ILE A 64 -35.73 -7.90 -21.10
CA ILE A 64 -35.48 -9.31 -20.77
C ILE A 64 -36.47 -9.79 -19.70
N LYS A 65 -36.85 -8.94 -18.75
CA LYS A 65 -37.88 -9.27 -17.75
C LYS A 65 -39.24 -9.52 -18.42
N ASP A 66 -39.62 -8.72 -19.41
CA ASP A 66 -40.88 -8.85 -20.13
C ASP A 66 -40.87 -10.09 -21.03
N LYS A 67 -39.76 -10.36 -21.73
CA LYS A 67 -39.58 -11.54 -22.60
C LYS A 67 -39.49 -12.86 -21.81
N ASN A 68 -38.92 -12.85 -20.60
CA ASN A 68 -38.70 -14.04 -19.77
C ASN A 68 -39.62 -14.12 -18.53
N GLY A 69 -40.83 -13.55 -18.60
CA GLY A 69 -41.87 -13.74 -17.57
C GLY A 69 -41.45 -13.35 -16.15
N GLY A 70 -40.71 -12.26 -16.00
CA GLY A 70 -40.26 -11.73 -14.71
C GLY A 70 -38.81 -12.05 -14.32
N LYS A 71 -38.12 -12.99 -15.00
CA LYS A 71 -36.74 -13.42 -14.64
C LYS A 71 -35.68 -12.82 -15.57
N ALA A 72 -35.07 -11.72 -15.14
CA ALA A 72 -33.93 -11.11 -15.84
C ALA A 72 -32.59 -11.68 -15.35
N GLY A 73 -31.97 -12.56 -16.16
CA GLY A 73 -30.66 -13.16 -15.85
C GLY A 73 -29.51 -12.19 -16.08
N LEU A 74 -28.65 -11.96 -15.06
CA LEU A 74 -27.55 -11.00 -15.15
C LEU A 74 -26.58 -11.26 -16.32
N GLY A 75 -26.32 -12.53 -16.63
CA GLY A 75 -25.49 -12.93 -17.77
C GLY A 75 -26.10 -12.58 -19.13
N ASP A 76 -27.44 -12.62 -19.25
CA ASP A 76 -28.12 -12.34 -20.50
C ASP A 76 -28.32 -10.83 -20.72
N ILE A 77 -28.54 -10.07 -19.63
CA ILE A 77 -28.43 -8.61 -19.62
C ILE A 77 -27.03 -8.19 -20.10
N ALA A 78 -25.97 -8.83 -19.59
CA ALA A 78 -24.59 -8.53 -19.97
C ALA A 78 -24.35 -8.81 -21.47
N LYS A 79 -24.72 -10.00 -21.99
CA LYS A 79 -24.61 -10.34 -23.42
C LYS A 79 -25.32 -9.31 -24.31
N ALA A 80 -26.58 -8.98 -23.98
CA ALA A 80 -27.39 -8.05 -24.76
C ALA A 80 -26.82 -6.62 -24.74
N THR A 81 -26.27 -6.18 -23.61
CA THR A 81 -25.65 -4.84 -23.50
C THR A 81 -24.32 -4.78 -24.28
N THR A 82 -23.48 -5.82 -24.23
CA THR A 82 -22.27 -5.90 -25.08
C THR A 82 -22.62 -5.89 -26.57
N ALA A 83 -23.68 -6.61 -26.97
CA ALA A 83 -24.15 -6.62 -28.36
C ALA A 83 -24.64 -5.24 -28.83
N ARG A 84 -25.37 -4.50 -27.98
CA ARG A 84 -25.76 -3.11 -28.28
C ARG A 84 -24.55 -2.17 -28.38
N TRP A 85 -23.57 -2.29 -27.49
CA TRP A 85 -22.33 -1.49 -27.57
C TRP A 85 -21.55 -1.74 -28.87
N ALA A 86 -21.45 -2.99 -29.31
CA ALA A 86 -20.82 -3.32 -30.59
C ALA A 86 -21.56 -2.64 -31.76
N ALA A 87 -22.91 -2.70 -31.74
CA ALA A 87 -23.79 -2.20 -32.80
C ALA A 87 -24.02 -0.68 -32.82
N LEU A 88 -23.60 0.09 -31.80
CA LEU A 88 -23.66 1.56 -31.83
C LEU A 88 -22.86 2.14 -33.01
N SER A 89 -23.27 3.30 -33.53
CA SER A 89 -22.45 4.04 -34.49
C SER A 89 -21.22 4.65 -33.83
N GLU A 90 -20.25 5.08 -34.64
CA GLU A 90 -19.08 5.83 -34.15
C GLU A 90 -19.46 7.18 -33.54
N GLY A 91 -20.56 7.80 -34.01
CA GLY A 91 -21.11 9.03 -33.43
C GLY A 91 -21.65 8.82 -32.02
N ASP A 92 -22.45 7.78 -31.80
CA ASP A 92 -22.99 7.45 -30.48
C ASP A 92 -21.85 7.07 -29.51
N LYS A 93 -20.90 6.23 -29.97
CA LYS A 93 -19.71 5.84 -29.20
C LYS A 93 -18.91 7.07 -28.77
N LYS A 94 -18.71 8.04 -29.66
CA LYS A 94 -18.01 9.29 -29.35
C LYS A 94 -18.72 10.09 -28.24
N GLU A 95 -20.05 10.18 -28.23
CA GLU A 95 -20.79 10.84 -27.14
C GLU A 95 -20.49 10.20 -25.77
N PHE A 96 -20.35 8.86 -25.71
CA PHE A 96 -19.95 8.16 -24.49
C PHE A 96 -18.45 8.31 -24.17
N GLU A 97 -17.59 8.50 -25.16
CA GLU A 97 -16.15 8.80 -24.97
C GLU A 97 -15.92 10.22 -24.45
N ASP A 98 -16.62 11.22 -24.99
CA ASP A 98 -16.59 12.60 -24.49
C ASP A 98 -17.11 12.66 -23.04
N LYS A 99 -18.17 11.89 -22.71
CA LYS A 99 -18.67 11.76 -21.33
C LYS A 99 -17.70 11.00 -20.41
N ALA A 100 -16.94 10.03 -20.93
CA ALA A 100 -15.86 9.38 -20.18
C ALA A 100 -14.64 10.28 -19.97
N ALA A 101 -14.37 11.20 -20.90
CA ALA A 101 -13.35 12.23 -20.72
C ALA A 101 -13.73 13.23 -19.62
N GLN A 102 -15.00 13.65 -19.57
CA GLN A 102 -15.55 14.46 -18.48
C GLN A 102 -15.52 13.72 -17.12
N ASP A 103 -15.94 12.45 -17.07
CA ASP A 103 -15.90 11.63 -15.85
C ASP A 103 -14.45 11.44 -15.33
N LYS A 104 -13.49 11.31 -16.26
CA LYS A 104 -12.05 11.25 -15.99
C LYS A 104 -11.50 12.59 -15.49
N GLN A 105 -12.00 13.74 -15.95
CA GLN A 105 -11.65 15.06 -15.42
C GLN A 105 -12.19 15.22 -13.99
N ARG A 106 -13.49 14.97 -13.77
CA ARG A 106 -14.11 14.98 -12.43
C ARG A 106 -13.33 14.09 -11.45
N TYR A 107 -13.05 12.84 -11.82
CA TYR A 107 -12.26 11.94 -10.97
C TYR A 107 -10.84 12.48 -10.72
N ALA A 108 -10.18 13.13 -11.68
CA ALA A 108 -8.85 13.69 -11.48
C ALA A 108 -8.86 14.90 -10.53
N GLU A 109 -9.95 15.66 -10.46
CA GLU A 109 -10.15 16.78 -9.55
C GLU A 109 -10.56 16.28 -8.15
N GLU A 110 -11.58 15.42 -8.06
CA GLU A 110 -11.98 14.73 -6.83
C GLU A 110 -10.79 14.01 -6.17
N PHE A 111 -9.96 13.32 -6.98
CA PHE A 111 -8.81 12.57 -6.48
C PHE A 111 -7.62 13.46 -6.11
N LYS A 112 -7.50 14.68 -6.64
CA LYS A 112 -6.55 15.69 -6.13
C LYS A 112 -7.00 16.19 -4.76
N ALA A 113 -8.23 16.69 -4.65
CA ALA A 113 -8.80 17.15 -3.39
C ALA A 113 -8.74 16.07 -2.30
N TYR A 114 -9.08 14.81 -2.65
CA TYR A 114 -8.93 13.68 -1.75
C TYR A 114 -7.48 13.42 -1.32
N GLN A 115 -6.48 13.58 -2.19
CA GLN A 115 -5.07 13.44 -1.81
C GLN A 115 -4.59 14.62 -0.95
N GLU A 116 -5.07 15.83 -1.22
CA GLU A 116 -4.74 17.04 -0.45
C GLU A 116 -5.33 17.00 0.96
N GLU A 117 -6.49 16.37 1.14
CA GLU A 117 -7.17 16.22 2.42
C GLU A 117 -6.78 14.93 3.18
N SER A 118 -6.53 13.79 2.48
CA SER A 118 -6.05 12.55 3.15
C SER A 118 -4.53 12.50 3.38
N ASP A 119 -3.73 13.21 2.58
CA ASP A 119 -2.29 13.37 2.82
C ASP A 119 -1.79 14.80 2.54
N PRO A 120 -2.24 15.82 3.32
CA PRO A 120 -1.72 17.19 3.21
C PRO A 120 -0.20 17.30 3.32
N ALA A 121 0.46 16.44 4.12
CA ALA A 121 1.91 16.43 4.22
C ALA A 121 2.58 15.83 2.96
N GLY A 122 2.00 14.81 2.34
CA GLY A 122 2.45 14.23 1.07
C GLY A 122 2.26 15.16 -0.12
N THR A 123 1.17 15.92 -0.17
CA THR A 123 0.96 16.93 -1.21
C THR A 123 1.86 18.15 -1.02
N LEU A 124 2.10 18.62 0.21
CA LEU A 124 3.15 19.61 0.50
C LEU A 124 4.55 19.11 0.11
N ARG A 125 4.91 17.86 0.43
CA ARG A 125 6.17 17.24 -0.04
C ARG A 125 6.25 17.15 -1.56
N THR A 126 5.13 16.96 -2.26
CA THR A 126 5.08 16.91 -3.73
C THR A 126 5.24 18.32 -4.33
N LYS A 127 4.61 19.34 -3.75
CA LYS A 127 4.78 20.76 -4.10
C LYS A 127 6.24 21.18 -3.96
N TYR A 128 6.85 20.89 -2.82
CA TYR A 128 8.24 21.26 -2.50
C TYR A 128 9.28 20.19 -2.94
N ALA A 129 8.91 19.21 -3.78
CA ALA A 129 9.79 18.12 -4.24
C ALA A 129 11.01 18.57 -5.07
N HIS A 130 11.06 19.84 -5.45
CA HIS A 130 12.18 20.50 -6.12
C HIS A 130 13.20 21.09 -5.12
N LEU A 131 12.78 21.38 -3.89
CA LEU A 131 13.65 21.86 -2.79
C LEU A 131 14.19 20.69 -1.96
N ILE A 132 13.40 19.63 -1.76
CA ILE A 132 13.78 18.43 -1.01
C ILE A 132 15.05 17.79 -1.65
N PRO A 133 16.20 17.76 -0.95
CA PRO A 133 17.42 17.18 -1.49
C PRO A 133 17.28 15.68 -1.71
N LYS A 134 17.78 15.18 -2.85
CA LYS A 134 17.83 13.76 -3.17
C LYS A 134 19.14 13.17 -2.67
N LYS A 135 19.07 11.99 -2.05
CA LYS A 135 20.24 11.29 -1.50
C LYS A 135 21.28 11.00 -2.61
N PRO A 136 22.59 11.07 -2.30
CA PRO A 136 23.65 10.83 -3.28
C PRO A 136 23.61 9.39 -3.81
N MET A 137 24.24 9.17 -4.96
CA MET A 137 24.27 7.85 -5.60
C MET A 137 25.38 7.01 -4.98
N THR A 138 25.11 5.76 -4.59
CA THR A 138 26.13 4.93 -3.94
C THR A 138 27.31 4.67 -4.90
N PRO A 139 28.55 4.43 -4.41
CA PRO A 139 29.72 4.23 -5.27
C PRO A 139 29.51 3.18 -6.36
N TYR A 140 28.87 2.05 -6.00
CA TYR A 140 28.46 1.02 -6.96
C TYR A 140 27.42 1.50 -7.98
N PHE A 141 26.44 2.32 -7.58
CA PHE A 141 25.42 2.78 -8.50
C PHE A 141 25.97 3.79 -9.51
N ALA A 142 26.88 4.68 -9.08
CA ALA A 142 27.65 5.55 -9.97
C ALA A 142 28.46 4.73 -10.99
N PHE A 143 29.28 3.79 -10.50
CA PHE A 143 30.01 2.82 -11.34
C PHE A 143 29.11 2.06 -12.32
N SER A 144 27.90 1.68 -11.91
CA SER A 144 26.95 0.96 -12.76
C SER A 144 26.33 1.82 -13.89
N GLN A 145 26.51 3.15 -13.85
CA GLN A 145 26.06 4.07 -14.89
C GLN A 145 27.17 4.50 -15.86
N ASP A 146 28.45 4.37 -15.48
CA ASP A 146 29.57 4.68 -16.37
C ASP A 146 29.53 3.86 -17.66
N ALA A 147 29.45 4.54 -18.81
CA ALA A 147 29.34 3.92 -20.13
C ALA A 147 30.42 2.86 -20.37
N ALA A 148 31.69 3.19 -20.10
CA ALA A 148 32.81 2.27 -20.29
C ALA A 148 32.74 0.98 -19.44
N GLN A 149 32.13 1.04 -18.25
CA GLN A 149 31.99 -0.14 -17.38
C GLN A 149 30.77 -0.98 -17.80
N ARG A 150 29.69 -0.33 -18.26
CA ARG A 150 28.55 -1.00 -18.89
C ARG A 150 28.95 -1.68 -20.20
N GLU A 151 29.76 -1.04 -21.03
CA GLU A 151 30.27 -1.60 -22.29
C GLU A 151 31.17 -2.82 -22.05
N LYS A 152 32.14 -2.74 -21.12
CA LYS A 152 32.94 -3.89 -20.66
C LYS A 152 32.04 -5.04 -20.20
N ALA A 153 31.00 -4.76 -19.40
CA ALA A 153 30.07 -5.78 -18.93
C ALA A 153 29.19 -6.38 -20.06
N THR A 154 28.78 -5.60 -21.06
CA THR A 154 28.07 -6.14 -22.24
C THR A 154 28.99 -6.93 -23.17
N ALA A 155 30.26 -6.54 -23.30
CA ALA A 155 31.25 -7.31 -24.06
C ALA A 155 31.48 -8.68 -23.42
N ALA A 156 31.72 -8.72 -22.10
CA ALA A 156 31.87 -9.97 -21.35
C ALA A 156 30.62 -10.87 -21.40
N LEU A 157 29.40 -10.30 -21.49
CA LEU A 157 28.17 -11.09 -21.72
C LEU A 157 28.09 -11.66 -23.13
N LYS A 158 28.46 -10.86 -24.14
CA LYS A 158 28.47 -11.27 -25.55
C LYS A 158 29.50 -12.36 -25.82
N GLU A 159 30.68 -12.27 -25.21
CA GLU A 159 31.70 -13.33 -25.23
C GLU A 159 31.24 -14.59 -24.51
N ALA A 160 30.52 -14.46 -23.39
CA ALA A 160 29.88 -15.56 -22.68
C ALA A 160 28.59 -16.09 -23.36
N GLY A 161 28.32 -15.72 -24.62
CA GLY A 161 27.14 -16.17 -25.39
C GLY A 161 25.79 -15.85 -24.74
N THR A 162 25.75 -14.91 -23.80
CA THR A 162 24.61 -14.64 -22.94
C THR A 162 23.95 -13.32 -23.31
N GLU A 163 22.66 -13.36 -23.63
CA GLU A 163 21.88 -12.18 -24.01
C GLU A 163 21.99 -11.04 -22.99
N ALA A 164 22.22 -9.83 -23.50
CA ALA A 164 22.56 -8.63 -22.71
C ALA A 164 21.35 -7.99 -22.00
N GLY A 165 20.37 -8.81 -21.60
CA GLY A 165 19.20 -8.38 -20.83
C GLY A 165 19.62 -7.74 -19.51
N MET A 166 18.93 -6.66 -19.11
CA MET A 166 19.32 -5.78 -18.01
C MET A 166 19.66 -6.52 -16.70
N LYS A 167 18.99 -7.64 -16.39
CA LYS A 167 19.30 -8.48 -15.22
C LYS A 167 20.72 -9.07 -15.27
N GLN A 168 21.15 -9.56 -16.42
CA GLN A 168 22.49 -10.13 -16.62
C GLN A 168 23.56 -9.03 -16.60
N LEU A 169 23.25 -7.87 -17.20
CA LEU A 169 24.13 -6.70 -17.15
C LEU A 169 24.37 -6.22 -15.71
N THR A 170 23.32 -6.09 -14.90
CA THR A 170 23.45 -5.75 -13.48
C THR A 170 24.17 -6.82 -12.67
N ALA A 171 23.98 -8.12 -12.98
CA ALA A 171 24.73 -9.19 -12.34
C ALA A 171 26.24 -9.10 -12.64
N LYS A 172 26.63 -8.92 -13.92
CA LYS A 172 28.05 -8.78 -14.31
C LYS A 172 28.69 -7.50 -13.78
N LEU A 173 27.96 -6.37 -13.75
CA LEU A 173 28.43 -5.15 -13.10
C LEU A 173 28.66 -5.36 -11.58
N ALA A 174 27.84 -6.15 -10.90
CA ALA A 174 28.05 -6.49 -9.49
C ALA A 174 29.22 -7.45 -9.25
N GLU A 175 29.51 -8.36 -10.18
CA GLU A 175 30.72 -9.21 -10.15
C GLU A 175 31.98 -8.37 -10.40
N MET A 176 31.98 -7.51 -11.43
CA MET A 176 33.06 -6.58 -11.72
C MET A 176 33.33 -5.65 -10.54
N TRP A 177 32.31 -5.03 -9.95
CA TRP A 177 32.48 -4.17 -8.77
C TRP A 177 33.08 -4.91 -7.57
N LYS A 178 32.82 -6.22 -7.39
CA LYS A 178 33.50 -7.00 -6.36
C LYS A 178 34.98 -7.21 -6.70
N ALA A 179 35.30 -7.57 -7.95
CA ALA A 179 36.65 -7.89 -8.41
C ALA A 179 37.59 -6.66 -8.56
N ILE A 180 37.04 -5.47 -8.79
CA ILE A 180 37.77 -4.21 -8.97
C ILE A 180 38.63 -3.85 -7.75
N SER A 181 39.80 -3.25 -7.97
CA SER A 181 40.76 -2.91 -6.90
C SER A 181 40.27 -1.79 -5.98
N ALA A 182 40.90 -1.64 -4.81
CA ALA A 182 40.63 -0.50 -3.92
C ALA A 182 40.97 0.85 -4.59
N GLU A 183 41.96 0.87 -5.47
CA GLU A 183 42.44 2.06 -6.18
C GLU A 183 41.44 2.53 -7.24
N GLU A 184 40.84 1.60 -8.00
CA GLU A 184 39.73 1.90 -8.92
C GLU A 184 38.43 2.24 -8.19
N LYS A 185 38.23 1.77 -6.94
CA LYS A 185 37.08 2.14 -6.08
C LYS A 185 37.22 3.53 -5.47
N ALA A 186 38.43 3.92 -5.07
CA ALA A 186 38.72 5.22 -4.45
C ALA A 186 38.06 6.44 -5.14
N PRO A 187 38.14 6.64 -6.47
CA PRO A 187 37.48 7.79 -7.11
C PRO A 187 35.95 7.78 -7.01
N TYR A 188 35.31 6.61 -6.86
CA TYR A 188 33.87 6.51 -6.63
C TYR A 188 33.50 6.74 -5.17
N GLU A 189 34.35 6.31 -4.24
CA GLU A 189 34.18 6.57 -2.81
C GLU A 189 34.40 8.04 -2.48
N GLU A 190 35.39 8.72 -3.06
CA GLU A 190 35.60 10.16 -2.89
C GLU A 190 34.48 10.99 -3.53
N LYS A 191 34.02 10.65 -4.74
CA LYS A 191 32.83 11.28 -5.33
C LYS A 191 31.60 11.15 -4.41
N HIS A 192 31.34 9.94 -3.90
CA HIS A 192 30.24 9.73 -2.96
C HIS A 192 30.40 10.51 -1.65
N LYS A 193 31.61 10.63 -1.10
CA LYS A 193 31.88 11.46 0.09
C LYS A 193 31.60 12.94 -0.18
N GLN A 194 31.97 13.45 -1.36
CA GLN A 194 31.70 14.83 -1.79
C GLN A 194 30.19 15.07 -1.98
N GLU A 195 29.51 14.23 -2.76
CA GLU A 195 28.05 14.31 -2.95
C GLU A 195 27.29 14.15 -1.61
N GLN A 196 27.79 13.33 -0.68
CA GLN A 196 27.22 13.16 0.65
C GLN A 196 27.42 14.40 1.53
N ALA A 197 28.59 15.06 1.46
CA ALA A 197 28.84 16.32 2.17
C ALA A 197 27.93 17.45 1.63
N GLU A 198 27.81 17.59 0.31
CA GLU A 198 26.87 18.52 -0.32
C GLU A 198 25.41 18.20 0.05
N PHE A 199 25.02 16.92 0.01
CA PHE A 199 23.67 16.50 0.41
C PHE A 199 23.37 16.88 1.86
N LEU A 200 24.34 16.72 2.78
CA LEU A 200 24.19 17.11 4.18
C LEU A 200 24.17 18.63 4.40
N GLN A 201 24.78 19.43 3.52
CA GLN A 201 24.65 20.89 3.52
C GLN A 201 23.25 21.30 3.03
N LYS A 202 22.87 20.85 1.83
CA LYS A 202 21.56 21.08 1.20
C LYS A 202 20.40 20.58 2.10
N GLN A 203 20.61 19.50 2.85
CA GLN A 203 19.63 18.99 3.82
C GLN A 203 19.46 19.91 5.03
N LYS A 204 20.52 20.58 5.52
CA LYS A 204 20.43 21.57 6.61
C LYS A 204 19.77 22.87 6.14
N GLU A 205 20.10 23.32 4.94
CA GLU A 205 19.46 24.47 4.28
C GLU A 205 17.95 24.21 4.12
N TRP A 206 17.59 23.02 3.66
CA TRP A 206 16.20 22.57 3.56
C TRP A 206 15.50 22.44 4.92
N GLN A 207 16.17 21.95 5.96
CA GLN A 207 15.62 21.90 7.33
C GLN A 207 15.44 23.28 7.97
N ALA A 208 16.11 24.32 7.45
CA ALA A 208 15.98 25.69 7.92
C ALA A 208 14.95 26.53 7.13
N THR A 209 14.37 26.00 6.04
CA THR A 209 13.36 26.69 5.24
C THR A 209 11.95 26.46 5.84
N PRO A 210 11.08 27.48 5.92
CA PRO A 210 9.76 27.36 6.57
C PRO A 210 8.85 26.30 5.92
N GLU A 211 9.05 26.00 4.63
CA GLU A 211 8.38 24.94 3.86
C GLU A 211 8.60 23.54 4.47
N PHE A 212 9.75 23.29 5.11
CA PHE A 212 9.99 22.05 5.85
C PHE A 212 9.18 22.00 7.15
N ALA A 213 9.07 23.13 7.87
CA ALA A 213 8.23 23.24 9.06
C ALA A 213 6.73 23.12 8.74
N GLU A 214 6.27 23.61 7.58
CA GLU A 214 4.91 23.36 7.06
C GLU A 214 4.66 21.85 6.87
N ILE A 215 5.59 21.13 6.22
CA ILE A 215 5.49 19.68 6.02
C ILE A 215 5.49 18.92 7.36
N GLU A 216 6.34 19.30 8.31
CA GLU A 216 6.41 18.63 9.62
C GLU A 216 5.16 18.91 10.46
N ALA A 217 4.66 20.15 10.47
CA ALA A 217 3.42 20.50 11.16
C ALA A 217 2.19 19.78 10.56
N ALA A 218 2.12 19.66 9.22
CA ALA A 218 1.08 18.88 8.55
C ALA A 218 1.19 17.38 8.90
N ALA A 219 2.39 16.82 8.86
CA ALA A 219 2.64 15.41 9.18
C ALA A 219 2.31 15.07 10.65
N LYS A 220 2.60 16.01 11.56
CA LYS A 220 2.23 15.89 12.97
C LYS A 220 0.70 15.86 13.14
N LYS A 221 -0.02 16.82 12.53
CA LYS A 221 -1.50 16.88 12.59
C LYS A 221 -2.15 15.59 12.08
N GLN A 222 -1.70 15.06 10.94
CA GLN A 222 -2.13 13.75 10.44
C GLN A 222 -1.91 12.62 11.46
N ALA A 223 -0.73 12.57 12.07
CA ALA A 223 -0.35 11.55 13.04
C ALA A 223 -1.03 11.73 14.42
N GLU A 224 -1.73 12.84 14.63
CA GLU A 224 -2.63 13.10 15.77
C GLU A 224 -4.06 12.67 15.39
N GLN A 225 -4.59 13.14 14.26
CA GLN A 225 -5.90 12.73 13.72
C GLN A 225 -6.04 11.21 13.58
N GLN A 226 -5.03 10.51 13.02
CA GLN A 226 -5.04 9.05 12.87
C GLN A 226 -5.00 8.29 14.20
N LYS A 227 -4.56 8.92 15.30
CA LYS A 227 -4.63 8.33 16.65
C LYS A 227 -6.00 8.54 17.29
N GLU A 228 -6.64 9.66 17.00
CA GLU A 228 -7.99 9.97 17.51
C GLU A 228 -9.03 9.06 16.83
N GLU A 229 -9.04 8.98 15.48
CA GLU A 229 -9.89 8.02 14.74
C GLU A 229 -9.64 6.56 15.17
N GLY A 230 -8.36 6.18 15.35
CA GLY A 230 -7.98 4.85 15.80
C GLY A 230 -8.33 4.55 17.27
N GLY A 231 -8.55 5.60 18.08
CA GLY A 231 -9.06 5.48 19.45
C GLY A 231 -10.58 5.29 19.49
N GLU A 232 -11.32 6.00 18.63
CA GLU A 232 -12.78 5.92 18.57
C GLU A 232 -13.28 4.61 17.94
N GLU A 233 -12.63 4.13 16.87
CA GLU A 233 -13.01 2.86 16.22
C GLU A 233 -12.82 1.64 17.16
N ALA A 234 -11.94 1.75 18.16
CA ALA A 234 -11.77 0.75 19.22
C ALA A 234 -12.92 0.72 20.25
N ALA A 235 -13.69 1.81 20.39
CA ALA A 235 -14.83 1.89 21.30
C ALA A 235 -16.15 1.41 20.65
N ALA A 236 -16.29 1.53 19.33
CA ALA A 236 -17.55 1.35 18.61
C ALA A 236 -17.87 -0.11 18.16
N SER A 237 -16.96 -1.07 18.33
CA SER A 237 -17.10 -2.43 17.77
C SER A 237 -17.41 -3.53 18.81
N PRO A 238 -18.64 -4.08 18.88
CA PRO A 238 -18.93 -5.24 19.73
C PRO A 238 -18.28 -6.53 19.17
N PRO A 239 -17.76 -7.44 20.02
CA PRO A 239 -16.96 -8.58 19.59
C PRO A 239 -17.78 -9.66 18.88
N LYS A 240 -17.66 -9.76 17.55
CA LYS A 240 -18.30 -10.83 16.75
C LYS A 240 -17.72 -12.21 17.10
N ALA A 241 -18.61 -13.13 17.50
CA ALA A 241 -18.25 -14.49 17.89
C ALA A 241 -17.64 -15.31 16.73
N ALA A 242 -16.55 -16.03 17.02
CA ALA A 242 -15.84 -16.82 16.01
C ALA A 242 -16.59 -18.11 15.63
N LYS A 243 -17.01 -18.21 14.36
CA LYS A 243 -17.53 -19.47 13.80
C LYS A 243 -16.40 -20.49 13.61
N ARG A 244 -16.36 -21.51 14.47
CA ARG A 244 -15.52 -22.70 14.31
C ARG A 244 -16.01 -23.52 13.11
N GLY A 245 -15.12 -23.82 12.16
CA GLY A 245 -15.38 -24.78 11.08
C GLY A 245 -15.37 -26.23 11.57
N ARG A 246 -16.16 -27.10 10.93
CA ARG A 246 -16.10 -28.56 11.11
C ARG A 246 -15.01 -29.15 10.18
N PRO A 247 -14.26 -30.17 10.62
CA PRO A 247 -13.47 -30.99 9.70
C PRO A 247 -14.37 -31.94 8.89
N ALA A 248 -13.89 -32.34 7.71
CA ALA A 248 -14.40 -33.47 6.94
C ALA A 248 -13.36 -34.61 6.97
N ALA A 249 -13.77 -35.86 6.70
CA ALA A 249 -12.95 -37.06 6.90
C ALA A 249 -13.18 -38.14 5.83
N ALA A 250 -12.26 -39.12 5.78
CA ALA A 250 -12.15 -40.26 4.84
C ALA A 250 -11.74 -39.88 3.40
N ALA A 251 -10.92 -40.64 2.65
CA ALA A 251 -10.34 -42.00 2.84
C ALA A 251 -8.91 -42.07 2.21
N LYS A 252 -8.16 -43.19 2.07
CA LYS A 252 -8.45 -44.62 2.31
C LYS A 252 -7.26 -45.48 2.79
N ALA A 253 -6.32 -45.88 1.92
CA ALA A 253 -5.40 -47.04 2.09
C ALA A 253 -4.31 -47.10 0.99
N ARG A 254 -3.31 -47.99 0.94
CA ARG A 254 -2.39 -48.66 1.93
C ARG A 254 -1.52 -49.69 1.16
N ALA A 255 -0.18 -49.60 1.26
CA ALA A 255 0.84 -50.68 1.17
C ALA A 255 2.19 -50.06 1.63
N GLU A 256 2.86 -50.53 2.69
CA GLU A 256 3.99 -51.49 2.72
C GLU A 256 5.20 -51.09 1.84
N GLU A 257 6.45 -50.99 2.30
CA GLU A 257 7.13 -51.09 3.64
C GLU A 257 8.47 -50.26 3.55
N ALA A 258 9.54 -50.25 4.38
CA ALA A 258 10.01 -51.13 5.46
C ALA A 258 10.91 -50.45 6.54
N LYS A 259 10.98 -51.09 7.73
CA LYS A 259 12.07 -51.15 8.74
C LYS A 259 12.81 -49.87 9.25
N GLY A 260 12.67 -49.65 10.57
CA GLY A 260 13.71 -49.15 11.50
C GLY A 260 13.65 -47.66 11.88
N GLY A 261 13.71 -47.25 13.16
CA GLY A 261 13.71 -48.01 14.42
C GLY A 261 13.74 -47.09 15.65
N GLU A 262 13.29 -47.60 16.81
CA GLU A 262 13.28 -46.98 18.16
C GLU A 262 12.46 -45.69 18.47
N GLN A 263 11.93 -45.69 19.70
CA GLN A 263 11.08 -44.72 20.44
C GLN A 263 11.33 -44.99 21.95
N PRO A 264 10.88 -44.20 22.97
CA PRO A 264 9.72 -43.27 22.95
C PRO A 264 9.79 -41.95 23.79
N SER A 265 8.89 -41.01 23.47
CA SER A 265 8.12 -40.14 24.43
C SER A 265 8.82 -39.15 25.40
N PRO A 266 8.09 -38.21 26.07
CA PRO A 266 6.66 -37.85 25.96
C PRO A 266 6.39 -36.36 25.57
N ALA A 267 5.11 -35.98 25.53
CA ALA A 267 4.55 -34.74 24.96
C ALA A 267 4.49 -33.51 25.90
N SER A 268 3.94 -32.39 25.36
CA SER A 268 3.26 -31.23 26.02
C SER A 268 3.90 -29.85 25.74
N THR A 269 3.22 -28.70 25.57
CA THR A 269 1.83 -28.34 25.16
C THR A 269 1.79 -26.85 24.72
N ALA A 270 0.87 -26.49 23.81
CA ALA A 270 0.34 -25.13 23.50
C ALA A 270 1.30 -23.91 23.34
N LYS A 271 1.41 -23.38 22.11
CA LYS A 271 1.73 -21.97 21.87
C LYS A 271 0.45 -21.12 21.82
N ARG A 272 0.27 -20.19 22.77
CA ARG A 272 -0.61 -19.01 22.62
C ARG A 272 0.26 -17.78 22.35
N PRO A 273 -0.10 -16.87 21.42
CA PRO A 273 0.59 -15.60 21.29
C PRO A 273 0.27 -14.70 22.49
N ARG A 274 1.30 -14.19 23.20
CA ARG A 274 1.10 -13.24 24.30
C ARG A 274 1.15 -11.81 23.76
N LYS A 275 -0.03 -11.18 23.77
CA LYS A 275 -0.30 -9.75 23.62
C LYS A 275 0.84 -8.87 24.17
N THR A 276 1.35 -7.96 23.35
CA THR A 276 2.21 -6.84 23.78
C THR A 276 1.44 -5.97 24.78
N THR A 277 2.10 -5.56 25.86
CA THR A 277 1.53 -4.69 26.89
C THR A 277 2.50 -3.56 27.20
N SER A 278 1.94 -2.35 27.21
CA SER A 278 2.49 -1.05 27.60
C SER A 278 3.87 -1.07 28.28
N THR A 279 4.79 -0.27 27.73
CA THR A 279 5.94 0.28 28.47
C THR A 279 5.42 1.05 29.68
N LYS A 280 5.62 0.49 30.87
CA LYS A 280 5.68 1.27 32.11
C LYS A 280 7.12 1.73 32.30
N GLU A 281 7.30 3.01 32.57
CA GLU A 281 8.61 3.61 32.82
C GLU A 281 9.04 3.31 34.26
N GLU A 282 10.15 2.59 34.42
CA GLU A 282 10.69 2.13 35.72
C GLU A 282 12.23 2.05 35.63
N PRO A 283 12.95 2.08 36.77
CA PRO A 283 14.30 2.63 36.83
C PRO A 283 15.36 1.80 36.10
N GLN A 284 16.16 2.47 35.27
CA GLN A 284 17.28 1.88 34.55
C GLN A 284 18.57 2.06 35.35
N VAL A 285 19.36 0.99 35.51
CA VAL A 285 20.77 1.15 35.93
C VAL A 285 21.52 1.89 34.82
N ALA A 286 22.17 3.00 35.16
CA ALA A 286 22.99 3.74 34.19
C ALA A 286 24.17 2.87 33.74
N ILE A 287 24.17 2.46 32.46
CA ILE A 287 25.21 1.59 31.91
C ILE A 287 26.45 2.42 31.57
N GLU A 288 27.58 2.08 32.19
CA GLU A 288 28.87 2.70 31.94
C GLU A 288 29.27 2.52 30.46
N ALA A 289 29.66 3.61 29.80
CA ALA A 289 29.92 3.63 28.35
C ALA A 289 31.04 2.65 27.93
N GLU A 290 32.05 2.45 28.79
CA GLU A 290 33.13 1.48 28.57
C GLU A 290 32.62 0.03 28.55
N VAL A 291 31.79 -0.35 29.54
CA VAL A 291 31.17 -1.68 29.60
C VAL A 291 30.22 -1.90 28.41
N LEU A 292 29.56 -0.84 27.93
CA LEU A 292 28.74 -0.91 26.72
C LEU A 292 29.59 -1.15 25.46
N MET A 293 30.76 -0.54 25.33
CA MET A 293 31.70 -0.82 24.24
C MET A 293 32.28 -2.24 24.31
N GLU A 294 32.66 -2.72 25.50
CA GLU A 294 33.09 -4.12 25.70
C GLU A 294 31.97 -5.10 25.30
N ALA A 295 30.73 -4.83 25.70
CA ALA A 295 29.58 -5.66 25.37
C ALA A 295 29.21 -5.62 23.88
N SER A 296 29.38 -4.47 23.21
CA SER A 296 29.20 -4.34 21.76
C SER A 296 30.26 -5.14 21.00
N LYS A 297 31.54 -5.04 21.40
CA LYS A 297 32.65 -5.84 20.86
C LYS A 297 32.47 -7.35 21.08
N ALA A 298 31.79 -7.75 22.16
CA ALA A 298 31.42 -9.15 22.44
C ALA A 298 30.12 -9.61 21.77
N GLY A 299 29.37 -8.74 21.10
CA GLY A 299 28.03 -9.05 20.55
C GLY A 299 26.94 -9.27 21.61
N LEU A 300 27.21 -8.92 22.87
CA LEU A 300 26.31 -9.13 24.03
C LEU A 300 25.54 -7.87 24.44
N GLU A 301 25.69 -6.75 23.73
CA GLU A 301 25.09 -5.46 24.11
C GLU A 301 23.57 -5.52 24.30
N GLY A 302 22.85 -6.20 23.41
CA GLY A 302 21.39 -6.38 23.54
C GLY A 302 21.00 -7.22 24.77
N MET A 303 21.83 -8.20 25.14
CA MET A 303 21.65 -9.03 26.33
C MET A 303 21.94 -8.23 27.61
N LEU A 304 22.98 -7.38 27.60
CA LEU A 304 23.33 -6.48 28.70
C LEU A 304 22.21 -5.47 28.95
N ARG A 305 21.74 -4.77 27.91
CA ARG A 305 20.59 -3.85 27.99
C ARG A 305 19.33 -4.58 28.48
N ASN A 306 19.05 -5.81 28.01
CA ASN A 306 17.88 -6.57 28.46
C ASN A 306 17.96 -7.04 29.92
N LEU A 307 19.16 -7.28 30.46
CA LEU A 307 19.35 -7.75 31.83
C LEU A 307 19.37 -6.59 32.83
N ALA A 308 20.05 -5.49 32.49
CA ALA A 308 20.10 -4.27 33.30
C ALA A 308 18.72 -3.58 33.46
N ALA A 309 17.82 -3.75 32.48
CA ALA A 309 16.46 -3.21 32.52
C ALA A 309 15.45 -4.09 33.29
N ARG A 310 15.87 -5.15 34.01
CA ARG A 310 14.95 -6.00 34.80
C ARG A 310 14.84 -5.48 36.23
N PRO A 311 13.64 -5.26 36.78
CA PRO A 311 13.46 -4.65 38.12
C PRO A 311 14.11 -5.48 39.23
N GLU A 312 14.16 -6.82 39.09
CA GLU A 312 14.84 -7.70 40.04
C GLU A 312 16.38 -7.54 40.04
N VAL A 313 16.98 -7.18 38.89
CA VAL A 313 18.43 -6.91 38.78
C VAL A 313 18.76 -5.51 39.30
N VAL A 314 17.89 -4.54 39.03
CA VAL A 314 17.96 -3.18 39.61
C VAL A 314 17.87 -3.25 41.13
N ALA A 315 16.91 -4.01 41.68
CA ALA A 315 16.74 -4.23 43.11
C ALA A 315 17.90 -5.00 43.76
N ALA A 316 18.63 -5.82 42.99
CA ALA A 316 19.84 -6.51 43.46
C ALA A 316 21.10 -5.61 43.49
N GLY A 317 21.00 -4.34 43.05
CA GLY A 317 22.05 -3.32 43.20
C GLY A 317 23.37 -3.63 42.50
N LYS A 318 23.36 -4.48 41.46
CA LYS A 318 24.58 -4.96 40.78
C LYS A 318 25.13 -3.93 39.79
N THR A 319 26.45 -3.82 39.70
CA THR A 319 27.10 -2.90 38.75
C THR A 319 26.93 -3.39 37.32
N SER A 320 27.03 -2.48 36.34
CA SER A 320 27.04 -2.82 34.92
C SER A 320 28.10 -3.87 34.57
N ARG A 321 29.26 -3.80 35.22
CA ARG A 321 30.39 -4.71 35.01
C ARG A 321 30.14 -6.11 35.61
N ASP A 322 29.44 -6.20 36.74
CA ASP A 322 28.96 -7.49 37.28
C ASP A 322 27.96 -8.16 36.34
N ILE A 323 27.01 -7.39 35.81
CA ILE A 323 25.97 -7.88 34.88
C ILE A 323 26.62 -8.39 33.59
N PHE A 324 27.61 -7.68 33.06
CA PHE A 324 28.38 -8.12 31.90
C PHE A 324 29.20 -9.39 32.18
N LYS A 325 29.89 -9.47 33.33
CA LYS A 325 30.65 -10.66 33.73
C LYS A 325 29.75 -11.90 33.91
N ALA A 326 28.55 -11.73 34.45
CA ALA A 326 27.56 -12.82 34.56
C ALA A 326 27.04 -13.27 33.19
N LEU A 327 26.89 -12.36 32.21
CA LEU A 327 26.55 -12.70 30.83
C LEU A 327 27.69 -13.44 30.11
N GLN A 328 28.95 -13.03 30.30
CA GLN A 328 30.11 -13.75 29.78
C GLN A 328 30.17 -15.19 30.34
N ALA A 329 30.07 -15.35 31.66
CA ALA A 329 30.04 -16.66 32.33
C ALA A 329 28.84 -17.53 31.90
N SER A 330 27.76 -16.92 31.43
CA SER A 330 26.54 -17.61 30.94
C SER A 330 26.50 -17.79 29.42
N GLY A 331 27.58 -17.51 28.67
CA GLY A 331 27.60 -17.61 27.22
C GLY A 331 26.55 -16.73 26.51
N GLY A 332 26.23 -15.56 27.10
CA GLY A 332 25.19 -14.65 26.62
C GLY A 332 23.75 -15.01 27.01
N LEU A 333 23.52 -16.13 27.70
CA LEU A 333 22.16 -16.53 28.12
C LEU A 333 21.65 -15.69 29.30
N VAL A 334 20.71 -14.79 29.00
CA VAL A 334 20.18 -13.79 29.96
C VAL A 334 19.52 -14.40 31.20
N ASN A 335 18.83 -15.53 31.09
CA ASN A 335 18.13 -16.15 32.23
C ASN A 335 19.06 -16.89 33.21
N PRO A 336 20.05 -17.70 32.75
CA PRO A 336 21.16 -18.16 33.59
C PRO A 336 21.94 -17.01 34.23
N ALA A 337 22.28 -15.95 33.47
CA ALA A 337 22.97 -14.78 34.02
C ALA A 337 22.16 -14.08 35.12
N LYS A 338 20.83 -13.97 34.95
CA LYS A 338 19.93 -13.46 36.00
C LYS A 338 20.03 -14.30 37.28
N ARG A 339 19.99 -15.65 37.18
CA ARG A 339 20.13 -16.55 38.35
C ARG A 339 21.49 -16.36 39.02
N ALA A 340 22.58 -16.34 38.25
CA ALA A 340 23.92 -16.10 38.77
C ALA A 340 24.10 -14.74 39.51
N LEU A 341 23.24 -13.76 39.26
CA LEU A 341 23.26 -12.44 39.92
C LEU A 341 22.36 -12.34 41.17
N ILE A 342 21.35 -13.21 41.32
CA ILE A 342 20.24 -13.05 42.27
C ILE A 342 20.02 -14.30 43.16
N GLY A 343 20.25 -15.51 42.62
CA GLY A 343 19.78 -16.80 43.13
C GLY A 343 18.79 -17.46 42.17
#